data_AF-A0A1H7B0G9-F1
#
_entry.id   AF-A0A1H7B0G9-F1
#
_cell.length_a   1.000
_cell.length_b   1.000
_cell.length_c   1.000
_cell.angle_alpha   90.00
_cell.angle_beta   90.00
_cell.angle_gamma   90.00
#
_symmetry.space_group_name_H-M   'P 1'
#
loop_
_entity.id
_entity.type
_entity.pdbx_description
1 polymer ?
#
loop_
_entity_poly.entity_id
_entity_poly.type
_entity_poly.pdbx_seq_one_letter_code
_entity_poly.pdbx_strand_id
1 'polypeptide(L)' 'QVNVDLERHKQQADELLKSEEGIQKRKKRCFDVEPVFGNIKHNHNFRRFMLRGKQKVEIEWGLIAIAQNIRKKAA' A
#
# COMPACT_ATOMS: atom_id res chain seq x y z
N GLN A 1 -11.73 16.26 26.58
CA GLN A 1 -11.84 14.85 27.02
C GLN A 1 -10.84 14.04 26.21
N VAL A 2 -9.96 13.26 26.83
CA VAL A 2 -8.95 12.45 26.11
C VAL A 2 -9.63 11.17 25.61
N ASN A 3 -9.42 10.83 24.33
CA ASN A 3 -9.94 9.59 23.74
C ASN A 3 -8.96 8.44 24.03
N VAL A 4 -9.32 7.57 24.97
CA VAL A 4 -8.48 6.47 25.44
C VAL A 4 -8.23 5.43 24.35
N ASP A 5 -9.22 5.14 23.50
CA ASP A 5 -9.06 4.18 22.40
C ASP A 5 -8.10 4.68 21.33
N LEU A 6 -8.11 5.99 21.06
CA LEU A 6 -7.18 6.61 20.12
C LEU A 6 -5.73 6.46 20.61
N GLU A 7 -5.47 6.73 21.89
CA GLU A 7 -4.13 6.59 22.47
C GLU A 7 -3.68 5.12 22.46
N ARG A 8 -4.57 4.17 22.77
CA ARG A 8 -4.28 2.73 22.66
C ARG A 8 -3.84 2.33 21.25
N HIS A 9 -4.56 2.78 20.23
CA HIS A 9 -4.21 2.44 18.83
C HIS A 9 -2.89 3.07 18.37
N LYS A 10 -2.60 4.31 18.80
CA LYS A 10 -1.31 4.95 18.51
C LYS A 10 -0.15 4.17 19.12
N GLN A 11 -0.29 3.76 20.38
CA GLN A 11 0.74 2.99 21.07
C GLN A 11 0.99 1.65 20.38
N GLN A 12 -0.07 0.91 20.04
CA GLN A 12 0.04 -0.35 19.29
C GLN A 12 0.76 -0.15 17.94
N ALA A 13 0.42 0.89 17.19
CA ALA A 13 1.06 1.19 15.92
C ALA A 13 2.56 1.52 16.10
N ASP A 14 2.90 2.29 17.13
CA ASP A 14 4.28 2.66 17.44
C ASP A 14 5.13 1.44 17.82
N GLU A 15 4.61 0.56 18.67
CA GLU A 15 5.25 -0.70 19.06
C GLU A 15 5.51 -1.59 17.82
N LEU A 16 4.51 -1.76 16.95
CA LEU A 16 4.66 -2.54 15.71
C LEU A 16 5.69 -1.93 14.76
N LEU A 17 5.68 -0.61 14.57
CA LEU A 17 6.59 0.09 13.65
C LEU A 17 8.03 0.13 14.14
N LYS A 18 8.24 0.17 15.46
CA LYS A 18 9.57 0.19 16.10
C LYS A 18 10.14 -1.20 16.38
N SER A 19 9.32 -2.25 16.31
CA SER A 19 9.81 -3.63 16.36
C SER A 19 10.85 -3.90 15.27
N GLU A 20 11.76 -4.85 15.51
CA GLU A 20 12.78 -5.22 14.52
C GLU A 20 12.12 -5.66 13.20
N GLU A 21 11.05 -6.44 13.27
CA GLU A 21 10.27 -6.85 12.08
C GLU A 21 9.69 -5.63 11.34
N GLY A 22 9.14 -4.66 12.07
CA GLY A 22 8.61 -3.40 11.52
C GLY A 22 9.69 -2.59 10.79
N ILE A 23 10.88 -2.49 11.39
CA ILE A 23 12.04 -1.81 10.79
C ILE A 23 12.47 -2.52 9.50
N GLN A 24 12.58 -3.84 9.52
CA GLN A 24 12.96 -4.62 8.32
C GLN A 24 11.93 -4.47 7.19
N LYS A 25 10.63 -4.57 7.50
CA LYS A 25 9.55 -4.33 6.52
C LYS A 25 9.60 -2.92 5.96
N ARG A 26 9.87 -1.90 6.80
CA ARG A 26 9.99 -0.51 6.36
C ARG A 26 11.16 -0.32 5.38
N LYS A 27 12.33 -0.91 5.67
CA LYS A 27 13.49 -0.88 4.75
C LYS A 27 13.17 -1.59 3.44
N LYS A 28 12.44 -2.71 3.50
CA LYS A 28 12.00 -3.46 2.31
C LYS A 28 11.06 -2.66 1.40
N ARG A 29 10.26 -1.77 1.99
CA ARG A 29 9.22 -1.02 1.29
C ARG A 29 9.74 -0.18 0.12
N CYS A 30 10.93 0.41 0.29
CA CYS A 30 11.54 1.32 -0.68
C CYS A 30 11.87 0.65 -2.02
N PHE A 31 12.20 -0.63 -2.02
CA PHE A 31 12.55 -1.37 -3.25
C PHE A 31 11.44 -2.30 -3.72
N ASP A 32 10.50 -2.68 -2.85
CA ASP A 32 9.43 -3.60 -3.21
C ASP A 32 8.16 -2.86 -3.64
N VAL A 33 7.46 -2.22 -2.70
CA VAL A 33 6.10 -1.69 -2.97
C VAL A 33 6.11 -0.24 -3.47
N GLU A 34 6.96 0.64 -2.92
CA GLU A 34 7.00 2.05 -3.33
C GLU A 34 7.27 2.23 -4.85
N PRO A 35 8.19 1.48 -5.48
CA PRO A 35 8.41 1.56 -6.91
C PRO A 35 7.20 1.11 -7.74
N VAL A 36 6.42 0.14 -7.26
CA VAL A 36 5.19 -0.31 -7.94
C VAL A 36 4.16 0.81 -7.99
N PHE A 37 3.93 1.49 -6.86
CA PHE A 37 3.02 2.64 -6.82
C PHE A 37 3.52 3.79 -7.68
N GLY A 38 4.84 4.04 -7.69
CA GLY A 38 5.48 5.01 -8.57
C GLY A 38 5.22 4.70 -10.05
N ASN A 39 5.45 3.44 -10.46
CA ASN A 39 5.18 2.97 -11.81
C ASN A 39 3.70 3.17 -12.19
N ILE A 40 2.76 2.69 -11.36
CA ILE A 40 1.32 2.83 -11.61
C ILE A 40 0.95 4.31 -11.85
N LYS A 41 1.41 5.21 -10.98
CA LYS A 41 1.00 6.62 -11.02
C LYS A 41 1.70 7.42 -12.13
N HIS A 42 3.01 7.25 -12.29
CA HIS A 42 3.82 8.09 -13.18
C HIS A 42 4.02 7.46 -14.55
N ASN A 43 4.33 6.16 -14.61
CA ASN A 43 4.63 5.50 -15.89
C ASN A 43 3.36 5.01 -16.59
N HIS A 44 2.34 4.59 -15.85
CA HIS A 44 1.03 4.18 -16.42
C HIS A 44 -0.01 5.29 -16.41
N ASN A 45 0.33 6.48 -15.88
CA ASN A 45 -0.59 7.62 -15.80
C ASN A 45 -1.92 7.31 -15.10
N PHE A 46 -1.95 6.33 -14.20
CA PHE A 46 -3.15 5.99 -13.45
C PHE A 46 -3.37 7.01 -12.33
N ARG A 47 -4.22 8.02 -12.62
CA ARG A 47 -4.51 9.13 -11.70
C ARG A 47 -5.89 9.04 -11.05
N ARG A 48 -6.84 8.36 -11.71
CA ARG A 48 -8.23 8.22 -11.26
C ARG A 48 -8.76 6.86 -11.66
N PHE A 49 -9.60 6.29 -10.80
CA PHE A 49 -10.40 5.13 -11.15
C PHE A 49 -11.44 5.50 -12.20
N MET A 50 -11.64 4.60 -13.17
CA MET A 50 -12.66 4.73 -14.20
C MET A 50 -14.04 4.36 -13.64
N LEU A 51 -14.10 3.37 -12.74
CA LEU A 51 -15.34 2.89 -12.16
C LEU A 51 -15.69 3.64 -10.88
N ARG A 52 -16.99 3.61 -10.53
CA ARG A 52 -17.52 4.20 -9.28
C ARG A 52 -18.18 3.14 -8.41
N GLY A 53 -18.13 3.36 -7.10
CA GLY A 53 -18.60 2.43 -6.09
C GLY A 53 -17.50 1.48 -5.63
N LYS A 54 -17.47 1.21 -4.32
CA LYS A 54 -16.37 0.49 -3.65
C LYS A 54 -16.04 -0.84 -4.32
N GLN A 55 -17.06 -1.65 -4.59
CA GLN A 55 -16.89 -2.98 -5.19
C GLN A 55 -16.25 -2.93 -6.58
N LYS A 56 -16.66 -1.99 -7.43
CA LYS A 56 -16.12 -1.87 -8.80
C LYS A 56 -14.70 -1.31 -8.80
N VAL A 57 -14.43 -0.33 -7.95
CA VAL A 57 -13.08 0.24 -7.74
C VAL A 57 -12.12 -0.83 -7.22
N GLU A 58 -12.58 -1.72 -6.34
CA GLU A 58 -11.78 -2.83 -5.83
C GLU A 58 -11.38 -3.82 -6.93
N ILE A 59 -12.29 -4.14 -7.85
CA ILE A 59 -11.98 -4.96 -9.03
C ILE A 59 -10.95 -4.27 -9.93
N GLU A 60 -11.14 -2.99 -10.24
CA GLU A 60 -10.22 -2.21 -11.07
C GLU A 60 -8.81 -2.18 -10.46
N TRP A 61 -8.72 -1.90 -9.16
CA TRP A 61 -7.45 -1.92 -8.43
C TRP A 61 -6.81 -3.31 -8.41
N GLY A 62 -7.61 -4.36 -8.19
CA GLY A 62 -7.14 -5.74 -8.19
C GLY A 62 -6.50 -6.14 -9.52
N LEU A 63 -7.13 -5.79 -10.64
CA LEU A 63 -6.59 -6.05 -11.98
C LEU A 63 -5.24 -5.34 -12.19
N ILE A 64 -5.13 -4.07 -11.79
CA ILE A 64 -3.87 -3.31 -11.88
C ILE A 64 -2.77 -3.97 -11.04
N ALA A 65 -3.09 -4.38 -9.81
CA ALA A 65 -2.14 -5.03 -8.92
C ALA A 65 -1.64 -6.37 -9.48
N ILE A 66 -2.54 -7.19 -10.03
CA ILE A 66 -2.19 -8.45 -10.71
C ILE A 66 -1.26 -8.19 -11.90
N ALA A 67 -1.58 -7.20 -12.74
CA ALA A 67 -0.75 -6.85 -13.89
C ALA A 67 0.67 -6.43 -13.48
N GLN A 68 0.83 -5.68 -12.38
CA GLN A 68 2.15 -5.33 -11.87
C GLN A 68 2.91 -6.54 -11.31
N ASN A 69 2.23 -7.45 -10.62
CA ASN A 69 2.84 -8.69 -10.12
C ASN A 69 3.33 -9.58 -11.25
N ILE A 70 2.55 -9.72 -12.33
CA ILE A 70 2.96 -10.47 -13.53
C ILE A 70 4.19 -9.84 -14.16
N ARG A 71 4.21 -8.50 -14.31
CA ARG A 71 5.38 -7.79 -14.86
C ARG A 71 6.64 -7.94 -14.02
N LYS A 72 6.51 -7.89 -12.69
CA LYS A 72 7.62 -8.18 -11.77
C LYS A 72 8.15 -9.61 -11.90
N LYS A 73 7.29 -10.58 -12.20
CA LYS A 73 7.69 -11.99 -12.38
C LYS A 73 8.32 -12.28 -13.74
N ALA A 74 7.94 -11.53 -14.76
CA ALA A 74 8.42 -11.72 -16.13
C ALA A 74 9.72 -10.96 -16.43
N ALA A 75 10.05 -9.94 -15.65
CA ALA A 75 11.30 -9.19 -15.72
C ALA A 75 12.40 -9.88 -14.90
#